data_AF-A0A7N2L4E5-F1
#
_entry.id   AF-A0A7N2L4E5-F1
#
_cell.length_a   1.000
_cell.length_b   1.000
_cell.length_c   1.000
_cell.angle_alpha   90.00
_cell.angle_beta   90.00
_cell.angle_gamma   90.00
#
_symmetry.space_group_name_H-M   'P 1'
#
loop_
_entity.id
_entity.type
_entity.pdbx_description
1 polymer ?
#
loop_
_entity_poly.entity_id
_entity_poly.type
_entity_poly.pdbx_seq_one_letter_code
_entity_poly.pdbx_strand_id
1 'polypeptide(L)'
;MAQLDGMQFEDVLISFPDAIPCGVKVASYGGNIVLNLEDSYVLQEGDEVLVIVEDDDTYSPAALPTFKWHFLFLQELTAELWMFNDVLEKEREKKLTDGGLDINRLVNISLVHREGNVVIRCHLESLPLQSFDSILILADESVEDSAIQADSRSIATLLLIRDTQAKRLPFKDTQVHRGSFSQGSWIGDMQQASDKSVIISEILDPRTKNLLSMSKISDYVLSNELVSMALAMVAEDRQINDVLEELFAGEGNEMHIRQADLYLREGKELSFYEILLRARQRREIVIGYCFANSERAVINPPAKSERRRWSLKDVFVVC
;
A
#
# COMPACT_ATOMS: atom_id res chain seq x y z
N MET A 1 17.51 -18.40 21.35
CA MET A 1 16.24 -17.89 21.92
C MET A 1 16.47 -17.32 23.31
N ALA A 2 16.93 -18.10 24.30
CA ALA A 2 17.30 -17.67 25.68
C ALA A 2 18.45 -16.62 25.80
N GLN A 3 18.36 -15.52 25.04
CA GLN A 3 19.33 -14.44 24.90
C GLN A 3 18.64 -13.07 24.72
N LEU A 4 17.32 -13.04 24.56
CA LEU A 4 16.49 -11.84 24.48
C LEU A 4 15.59 -11.67 25.72
N ASP A 5 15.41 -12.73 26.48
CA ASP A 5 14.70 -12.79 27.76
C ASP A 5 15.23 -11.71 28.70
N GLY A 6 14.35 -10.82 29.17
CA GLY A 6 14.71 -9.66 30.00
C GLY A 6 15.15 -8.41 29.23
N MET A 7 15.26 -8.42 27.90
CA MET A 7 15.41 -7.21 27.08
C MET A 7 14.08 -6.46 26.94
N GLN A 8 14.17 -5.14 26.76
CA GLN A 8 13.01 -4.32 26.38
C GLN A 8 12.79 -4.34 24.86
N PHE A 9 11.56 -4.12 24.42
CA PHE A 9 11.22 -4.14 23.00
C PHE A 9 11.98 -3.04 22.20
N GLU A 10 12.29 -1.89 22.82
CA GLU A 10 13.18 -0.88 22.18
C GLU A 10 14.59 -1.40 21.86
N ASP A 11 15.14 -2.29 22.70
CA ASP A 11 16.44 -2.94 22.46
C ASP A 11 16.32 -4.04 21.42
N VAL A 12 15.26 -4.85 21.47
CA VAL A 12 14.99 -5.94 20.51
C VAL A 12 14.88 -5.39 19.09
N LEU A 13 14.14 -4.29 18.91
CA LEU A 13 13.95 -3.59 17.63
C LEU A 13 15.25 -3.21 16.90
N ILE A 14 16.35 -2.98 17.63
CA ILE A 14 17.66 -2.61 17.07
C ILE A 14 18.71 -3.73 17.20
N SER A 15 18.30 -4.91 17.68
CA SER A 15 19.18 -6.05 17.90
C SER A 15 19.48 -6.86 16.63
N PHE A 16 18.64 -6.84 15.59
CA PHE A 16 18.80 -7.72 14.42
C PHE A 16 19.34 -6.99 13.18
N PRO A 17 20.60 -7.22 12.74
CA PRO A 17 21.16 -6.52 11.58
C PRO A 17 20.40 -6.80 10.27
N ASP A 18 19.89 -8.03 10.13
CA ASP A 18 19.35 -8.60 8.89
C ASP A 18 17.84 -8.87 8.96
N ALA A 19 17.17 -8.42 10.02
CA ALA A 19 15.72 -8.56 10.22
C ALA A 19 15.12 -7.29 10.84
N ILE A 20 13.79 -7.14 10.83
CA ILE A 20 13.10 -6.07 11.57
C ILE A 20 11.98 -6.67 12.46
N PRO A 21 12.12 -6.64 13.79
CA PRO A 21 11.04 -6.99 14.70
C PRO A 21 9.81 -6.10 14.51
N CYS A 22 8.65 -6.72 14.35
CA CYS A 22 7.36 -6.04 14.15
C CYS A 22 6.34 -6.36 15.24
N GLY A 23 6.57 -7.41 16.03
CA GLY A 23 5.72 -7.81 17.16
C GLY A 23 6.35 -8.90 18.00
N VAL A 24 5.63 -9.34 19.03
CA VAL A 24 6.01 -10.50 19.86
C VAL A 24 4.78 -11.38 20.09
N LYS A 25 4.97 -12.69 19.97
CA LYS A 25 4.06 -13.74 20.39
C LYS A 25 4.20 -13.93 21.90
N VAL A 26 3.21 -13.44 22.64
CA VAL A 26 3.28 -13.33 24.11
C VAL A 26 2.78 -14.61 24.76
N ALA A 27 3.69 -15.36 25.40
CA ALA A 27 3.40 -16.65 26.03
C ALA A 27 2.39 -16.52 27.17
N SER A 28 2.46 -15.44 27.95
CA SER A 28 1.50 -15.16 29.04
C SER A 28 0.09 -14.83 28.55
N TYR A 29 -0.08 -14.48 27.27
CA TYR A 29 -1.38 -14.29 26.60
C TYR A 29 -1.78 -15.49 25.75
N GLY A 30 -1.28 -16.69 26.09
CA GLY A 30 -1.65 -17.95 25.43
C GLY A 30 -0.94 -18.20 24.10
N GLY A 31 0.07 -17.40 23.74
CA GLY A 31 0.76 -17.49 22.44
C GLY A 31 0.08 -16.66 21.35
N ASN A 32 -0.74 -15.67 21.71
CA ASN A 32 -1.23 -14.65 20.78
C ASN A 32 -0.09 -13.73 20.33
N ILE A 33 -0.08 -13.35 19.05
CA ILE A 33 0.81 -12.31 18.52
C ILE A 33 0.26 -10.93 18.89
N VAL A 34 1.15 -9.99 19.21
CA VAL A 34 0.85 -8.57 19.36
C VAL A 34 1.83 -7.78 18.51
N LEU A 35 1.33 -7.08 17.48
CA LEU A 35 2.12 -6.15 16.67
C LEU A 35 2.41 -4.85 17.43
N ASN A 36 3.49 -4.17 17.06
CA ASN A 36 3.81 -2.80 17.50
C ASN A 36 3.74 -2.58 19.04
N LEU A 37 4.30 -3.53 19.79
CA LEU A 37 4.31 -3.51 21.25
C LEU A 37 4.94 -2.22 21.82
N GLU A 38 4.53 -1.88 23.05
CA GLU A 38 5.11 -0.73 23.75
C GLU A 38 6.60 -0.97 24.04
N ASP A 39 7.41 0.06 23.81
CA ASP A 39 8.88 0.01 23.90
C ASP A 39 9.40 -0.57 25.23
N SER A 40 8.68 -0.32 26.32
CA SER A 40 8.97 -0.81 27.68
C SER A 40 8.50 -2.24 27.97
N TYR A 41 7.93 -2.96 27.00
CA TYR A 41 7.61 -4.37 27.15
C TYR A 41 8.89 -5.19 27.31
N VAL A 42 8.97 -6.03 28.35
CA VAL A 42 10.13 -6.87 28.64
C VAL A 42 9.81 -8.31 28.23
N LEU A 43 10.61 -8.88 27.33
CA LEU A 43 10.42 -10.26 26.86
C LEU A 43 10.60 -11.28 27.99
N GLN A 44 9.69 -12.24 28.07
CA GLN A 44 9.67 -13.31 29.07
C GLN A 44 10.14 -14.65 28.49
N GLU A 45 10.47 -15.61 29.37
CA GLU A 45 10.80 -16.98 28.96
C GLU A 45 9.61 -17.61 28.21
N GLY A 46 9.82 -17.95 26.94
CA GLY A 46 8.81 -18.53 26.06
C GLY A 46 8.13 -17.54 25.10
N ASP A 47 8.40 -16.24 25.19
CA ASP A 47 7.98 -15.29 24.15
C ASP A 47 8.79 -15.49 22.85
N GLU A 48 8.14 -15.31 21.70
CA GLU A 48 8.78 -15.46 20.37
C GLU A 48 8.64 -14.16 19.57
N VAL A 49 9.72 -13.69 18.90
CA VAL A 49 9.74 -12.39 18.22
C VAL A 49 9.30 -12.55 16.75
N LEU A 50 8.26 -11.81 16.35
CA LEU A 50 7.86 -11.72 14.94
C LEU A 50 8.78 -10.73 14.21
N VAL A 51 9.42 -11.18 13.13
CA VAL A 51 10.36 -10.38 12.33
C VAL A 51 9.99 -10.39 10.85
N ILE A 52 10.35 -9.32 10.12
CA ILE A 52 10.43 -9.33 8.66
C ILE A 52 11.87 -9.67 8.26
N VAL A 53 12.02 -10.71 7.42
CA VAL A 53 13.28 -11.23 6.86
C VAL A 53 13.15 -11.44 5.34
N GLU A 54 14.27 -11.73 4.65
CA GLU A 54 14.27 -12.11 3.22
C GLU A 54 14.19 -13.64 3.02
N ASP A 55 14.67 -14.42 4.00
CA ASP A 55 14.64 -15.88 4.06
C ASP A 55 14.74 -16.31 5.54
N ASP A 56 14.17 -17.45 5.93
CA ASP A 56 14.03 -17.87 7.33
C ASP A 56 15.37 -18.29 7.98
N ASP A 57 16.33 -18.75 7.17
CA ASP A 57 17.53 -19.45 7.63
C ASP A 57 18.65 -18.54 8.19
N THR A 58 18.56 -17.19 8.10
CA THR A 58 19.70 -16.31 8.45
C THR A 58 19.30 -14.98 9.14
N TYR A 59 19.02 -15.02 10.44
CA TYR A 59 19.05 -13.84 11.31
C TYR A 59 19.52 -14.19 12.74
N SER A 60 20.10 -13.21 13.45
CA SER A 60 20.56 -13.37 14.85
C SER A 60 20.74 -12.02 15.56
N PRO A 61 20.59 -11.96 16.89
CA PRO A 61 20.74 -10.71 17.64
C PRO A 61 22.22 -10.30 17.84
N ALA A 62 22.44 -8.98 17.86
CA ALA A 62 23.71 -8.29 17.94
C ALA A 62 23.68 -7.15 18.99
N ALA A 63 24.81 -6.47 19.19
CA ALA A 63 24.97 -5.49 20.26
C ALA A 63 24.33 -4.11 19.95
N LEU A 64 23.75 -3.50 20.99
CA LEU A 64 22.89 -2.31 20.92
C LEU A 64 23.66 -0.98 20.67
N PRO A 65 23.23 -0.12 19.73
CA PRO A 65 23.71 1.26 19.57
C PRO A 65 22.97 2.27 20.47
N THR A 66 23.48 3.50 20.65
CA THR A 66 22.96 4.49 21.62
C THR A 66 22.75 5.91 21.05
N PHE A 67 21.56 6.51 21.25
CA PHE A 67 21.15 7.80 20.66
C PHE A 67 20.25 8.67 21.59
N LYS A 68 19.78 9.85 21.13
CA LYS A 68 18.90 10.80 21.88
C LYS A 68 17.85 11.53 21.00
N TRP A 69 16.81 12.05 21.66
CA TRP A 69 15.43 12.31 21.16
C TRP A 69 15.02 13.77 20.81
N HIS A 70 13.85 13.98 20.15
CA HIS A 70 12.85 15.10 20.26
C HIS A 70 11.74 15.08 19.15
N PHE A 71 10.52 15.61 19.42
CA PHE A 71 9.21 15.30 18.75
C PHE A 71 8.54 16.39 17.85
N LEU A 72 7.58 16.03 16.96
CA LEU A 72 6.14 16.50 16.89
C LEU A 72 5.30 15.85 15.71
N PHE A 73 3.95 16.05 15.67
CA PHE A 73 2.96 15.34 14.79
C PHE A 73 1.62 16.12 14.59
N LEU A 74 0.85 15.83 13.51
CA LEU A 74 -0.64 15.84 13.24
C LEU A 74 -0.87 15.85 11.69
N GLN A 75 -2.05 15.70 11.01
CA GLN A 75 -3.50 15.55 11.32
C GLN A 75 -4.24 14.77 10.17
N GLU A 76 -5.54 14.47 10.31
CA GLU A 76 -6.43 13.73 9.35
C GLU A 76 -7.31 14.60 8.41
N LEU A 77 -8.03 13.96 7.46
CA LEU A 77 -8.95 14.54 6.45
C LEU A 77 -10.20 13.64 6.18
N THR A 78 -11.25 14.20 5.58
CA THR A 78 -12.50 13.52 5.14
C THR A 78 -12.55 13.28 3.62
N ALA A 79 -13.25 12.26 3.13
CA ALA A 79 -13.25 11.84 1.72
C ALA A 79 -14.66 11.70 1.06
N GLU A 80 -14.70 11.57 -0.27
CA GLU A 80 -15.88 11.19 -1.06
C GLU A 80 -15.67 9.80 -1.71
N LEU A 81 -16.73 8.99 -1.82
CA LEU A 81 -16.70 7.70 -2.51
C LEU A 81 -17.74 7.66 -3.64
N TRP A 82 -17.24 7.64 -4.89
CA TRP A 82 -18.08 7.62 -6.10
C TRP A 82 -18.28 6.19 -6.61
N MET A 83 -19.53 5.72 -6.66
CA MET A 83 -19.90 4.40 -7.18
C MET A 83 -20.48 4.50 -8.59
N PHE A 84 -19.83 3.87 -9.58
CA PHE A 84 -20.25 3.86 -10.97
C PHE A 84 -20.38 2.44 -11.54
N ASN A 85 -21.61 2.04 -11.86
CA ASN A 85 -21.98 0.78 -12.53
C ASN A 85 -23.40 0.92 -13.13
N ASP A 86 -23.97 -0.14 -13.70
CA ASP A 86 -25.29 -0.16 -14.33
C ASP A 86 -26.45 -0.67 -13.44
N VAL A 87 -26.20 -0.97 -12.16
CA VAL A 87 -27.27 -1.25 -11.18
C VAL A 87 -28.04 0.04 -10.85
N LEU A 88 -29.37 0.00 -10.76
CA LEU A 88 -30.17 1.18 -10.42
C LEU A 88 -29.83 1.69 -9.01
N GLU A 89 -29.77 3.01 -8.81
CA GLU A 89 -29.39 3.65 -7.53
C GLU A 89 -30.15 3.07 -6.31
N LYS A 90 -31.47 2.94 -6.41
CA LYS A 90 -32.35 2.36 -5.37
C LYS A 90 -32.08 0.88 -5.08
N GLU A 91 -31.57 0.15 -6.07
CA GLU A 91 -31.18 -1.26 -5.91
C GLU A 91 -29.80 -1.37 -5.27
N ARG A 92 -28.91 -0.38 -5.44
CA ARG A 92 -27.65 -0.27 -4.71
C ARG A 92 -27.88 0.02 -3.23
N GLU A 93 -28.68 1.03 -2.90
CA GLU A 93 -29.05 1.35 -1.50
C GLU A 93 -29.61 0.10 -0.80
N LYS A 94 -30.48 -0.65 -1.49
CA LYS A 94 -31.01 -1.92 -0.99
C LYS A 94 -29.92 -3.00 -0.85
N LYS A 95 -29.10 -3.26 -1.88
CA LYS A 95 -27.99 -4.24 -1.81
C LYS A 95 -27.04 -3.94 -0.64
N LEU A 96 -26.68 -2.68 -0.44
CA LEU A 96 -25.81 -2.22 0.64
C LEU A 96 -26.47 -2.45 2.02
N THR A 97 -27.74 -2.10 2.16
CA THR A 97 -28.51 -2.30 3.41
C THR A 97 -28.73 -3.80 3.72
N ASP A 98 -29.09 -4.60 2.71
CA ASP A 98 -29.24 -6.06 2.83
C ASP A 98 -27.89 -6.73 3.19
N GLY A 99 -26.77 -6.15 2.73
CA GLY A 99 -25.40 -6.53 3.11
C GLY A 99 -24.93 -5.98 4.47
N GLY A 100 -25.78 -5.24 5.19
CA GLY A 100 -25.52 -4.74 6.56
C GLY A 100 -24.93 -3.33 6.67
N LEU A 101 -24.74 -2.60 5.57
CA LEU A 101 -24.22 -1.23 5.58
C LEU A 101 -25.32 -0.19 5.87
N ASP A 102 -25.25 0.48 7.02
CA ASP A 102 -26.08 1.65 7.32
C ASP A 102 -25.42 2.93 6.79
N ILE A 103 -25.88 3.38 5.63
CA ILE A 103 -25.41 4.59 4.93
C ILE A 103 -25.51 5.85 5.83
N ASN A 104 -26.44 5.89 6.78
CA ASN A 104 -26.65 7.03 7.68
C ASN A 104 -25.60 7.12 8.81
N ARG A 105 -24.77 6.07 8.99
CA ARG A 105 -23.73 5.99 10.02
C ARG A 105 -22.31 6.17 9.47
N LEU A 106 -22.17 6.50 8.18
CA LEU A 106 -20.89 6.84 7.57
C LEU A 106 -20.39 8.18 8.15
N VAL A 107 -19.17 8.17 8.70
CA VAL A 107 -18.56 9.35 9.36
C VAL A 107 -17.58 10.06 8.44
N ASN A 108 -16.70 9.29 7.77
CA ASN A 108 -15.55 9.82 7.02
C ASN A 108 -15.73 9.85 5.50
N ILE A 109 -16.82 9.24 4.98
CA ILE A 109 -17.12 9.17 3.55
C ILE A 109 -18.55 9.60 3.22
N SER A 110 -18.74 10.30 2.11
CA SER A 110 -20.04 10.50 1.46
C SER A 110 -20.16 9.61 0.22
N LEU A 111 -21.32 8.99 0.01
CA LEU A 111 -21.57 8.18 -1.19
C LEU A 111 -22.12 9.05 -2.34
N VAL A 112 -21.57 8.90 -3.54
CA VAL A 112 -22.08 9.52 -4.76
C VAL A 112 -22.36 8.44 -5.80
N HIS A 113 -23.63 8.18 -6.10
CA HIS A 113 -24.01 7.17 -7.08
C HIS A 113 -24.09 7.75 -8.50
N ARG A 114 -23.57 7.01 -9.48
CA ARG A 114 -23.76 7.27 -10.92
C ARG A 114 -24.10 5.99 -11.66
N GLU A 115 -25.10 6.08 -12.54
CA GLU A 115 -25.55 4.99 -13.38
C GLU A 115 -24.84 5.04 -14.75
N GLY A 116 -24.35 3.89 -15.21
CA GLY A 116 -23.78 3.72 -16.53
C GLY A 116 -22.85 2.53 -16.65
N ASN A 117 -22.84 1.92 -17.84
CA ASN A 117 -21.97 0.79 -18.15
C ASN A 117 -20.52 1.24 -18.35
N VAL A 118 -19.58 0.58 -17.65
CA VAL A 118 -18.15 0.93 -17.60
C VAL A 118 -17.39 0.81 -18.92
N VAL A 119 -17.80 -0.08 -19.83
CA VAL A 119 -17.15 -0.20 -21.16
C VAL A 119 -17.72 0.76 -22.20
N ILE A 120 -18.66 1.65 -21.82
CA ILE A 120 -19.23 2.65 -22.72
C ILE A 120 -18.58 4.02 -22.46
N ARG A 121 -17.70 4.41 -23.40
CA ARG A 121 -16.97 5.69 -23.42
C ARG A 121 -17.81 6.90 -22.99
N CYS A 122 -19.00 7.07 -23.58
CA CYS A 122 -19.83 8.25 -23.36
C CYS A 122 -20.31 8.37 -21.90
N HIS A 123 -20.44 7.26 -21.18
CA HIS A 123 -20.81 7.27 -19.76
C HIS A 123 -19.60 7.63 -18.88
N LEU A 124 -18.43 7.03 -19.14
CA LEU A 124 -17.16 7.41 -18.48
C LEU A 124 -16.83 8.89 -18.70
N GLU A 125 -17.07 9.43 -19.90
CA GLU A 125 -16.87 10.84 -20.20
C GLU A 125 -17.83 11.78 -19.44
N SER A 126 -18.91 11.29 -18.85
CA SER A 126 -19.77 12.08 -17.95
C SER A 126 -19.19 12.27 -16.54
N LEU A 127 -18.19 11.45 -16.16
CA LEU A 127 -17.56 11.50 -14.84
C LEU A 127 -16.41 12.52 -14.79
N PRO A 128 -16.13 13.11 -13.62
CA PRO A 128 -15.01 14.01 -13.41
C PRO A 128 -13.69 13.23 -13.23
N LEU A 129 -13.32 12.39 -14.20
CA LEU A 129 -12.12 11.50 -14.18
C LEU A 129 -10.76 12.24 -14.00
N GLN A 130 -10.76 13.56 -13.84
CA GLN A 130 -9.59 14.40 -13.59
C GLN A 130 -9.48 14.84 -12.12
N SER A 131 -10.47 14.56 -11.27
CA SER A 131 -10.52 14.99 -9.86
C SER A 131 -10.54 13.84 -8.85
N PHE A 132 -10.41 12.59 -9.30
CA PHE A 132 -10.28 11.43 -8.41
C PHE A 132 -8.79 11.15 -8.17
N ASP A 133 -8.36 11.15 -6.90
CA ASP A 133 -6.97 10.81 -6.52
C ASP A 133 -6.65 9.34 -6.84
N SER A 134 -7.64 8.46 -6.63
CA SER A 134 -7.60 7.03 -6.91
C SER A 134 -8.88 6.57 -7.61
N ILE A 135 -8.75 5.62 -8.54
CA ILE A 135 -9.87 4.94 -9.19
C ILE A 135 -9.64 3.43 -9.07
N LEU A 136 -10.63 2.72 -8.53
CA LEU A 136 -10.62 1.26 -8.41
C LEU A 136 -11.55 0.65 -9.47
N ILE A 137 -11.02 -0.21 -10.32
CA ILE A 137 -11.76 -0.97 -11.32
C ILE A 137 -11.88 -2.40 -10.81
N LEU A 138 -13.04 -2.74 -10.27
CA LEU A 138 -13.35 -4.07 -9.75
C LEU A 138 -13.81 -5.02 -10.87
N ALA A 139 -13.70 -6.32 -10.61
CA ALA A 139 -14.46 -7.33 -11.33
C ALA A 139 -15.97 -7.09 -11.12
N ASP A 140 -16.76 -7.61 -12.05
CA ASP A 140 -18.19 -7.37 -12.15
C ASP A 140 -18.94 -8.66 -11.85
N GLU A 141 -19.68 -8.69 -10.73
CA GLU A 141 -20.49 -9.82 -10.24
C GLU A 141 -21.27 -10.53 -11.36
N SER A 142 -21.73 -9.79 -12.37
CA SER A 142 -22.55 -10.33 -13.47
C SER A 142 -21.77 -11.20 -14.47
N VAL A 143 -20.43 -11.25 -14.39
CA VAL A 143 -19.55 -12.01 -15.29
C VAL A 143 -18.44 -12.80 -14.58
N GLU A 144 -18.43 -12.88 -13.25
CA GLU A 144 -17.39 -13.60 -12.47
C GLU A 144 -17.23 -15.08 -12.85
N ASP A 145 -18.29 -15.73 -13.33
CA ASP A 145 -18.28 -17.08 -13.94
C ASP A 145 -17.25 -17.24 -15.09
N SER A 146 -16.74 -16.12 -15.63
CA SER A 146 -15.69 -16.12 -16.64
C SER A 146 -14.66 -15.03 -16.39
N ALA A 147 -13.61 -15.36 -15.61
CA ALA A 147 -12.44 -14.51 -15.35
C ALA A 147 -11.92 -13.77 -16.60
N ILE A 148 -11.84 -14.44 -17.75
CA ILE A 148 -11.40 -13.85 -19.03
C ILE A 148 -12.32 -12.69 -19.49
N GLN A 149 -13.63 -12.77 -19.22
CA GLN A 149 -14.60 -11.72 -19.56
C GLN A 149 -14.56 -10.56 -18.56
N ALA A 150 -14.43 -10.85 -17.26
CA ALA A 150 -14.20 -9.85 -16.23
C ALA A 150 -12.92 -9.04 -16.54
N ASP A 151 -11.78 -9.74 -16.71
CA ASP A 151 -10.49 -9.17 -17.11
C ASP A 151 -10.61 -8.27 -18.35
N SER A 152 -11.33 -8.74 -19.37
CA SER A 152 -11.55 -7.98 -20.61
C SER A 152 -12.35 -6.69 -20.38
N ARG A 153 -13.32 -6.69 -19.45
CA ARG A 153 -14.06 -5.49 -19.05
C ARG A 153 -13.19 -4.54 -18.23
N SER A 154 -12.40 -5.04 -17.30
CA SER A 154 -11.47 -4.24 -16.48
C SER A 154 -10.44 -3.52 -17.36
N ILE A 155 -9.80 -4.25 -18.29
CA ILE A 155 -8.83 -3.70 -19.25
C ILE A 155 -9.48 -2.67 -20.20
N ALA A 156 -10.67 -2.96 -20.73
CA ALA A 156 -11.38 -2.00 -21.59
C ALA A 156 -11.72 -0.71 -20.83
N THR A 157 -12.15 -0.82 -19.57
CA THR A 157 -12.47 0.33 -18.70
C THR A 157 -11.21 1.16 -18.41
N LEU A 158 -10.11 0.50 -18.02
CA LEU A 158 -8.80 1.13 -17.79
C LEU A 158 -8.32 1.94 -19.01
N LEU A 159 -8.35 1.31 -20.20
CA LEU A 159 -7.96 1.94 -21.47
C LEU A 159 -8.84 3.16 -21.79
N LEU A 160 -10.16 3.05 -21.61
CA LEU A 160 -11.09 4.15 -21.85
C LEU A 160 -10.89 5.32 -20.87
N ILE A 161 -10.60 5.05 -19.60
CA ILE A 161 -10.30 6.10 -18.61
C ILE A 161 -9.01 6.82 -18.97
N ARG A 162 -7.91 6.09 -19.22
CA ARG A 162 -6.61 6.70 -19.57
C ARG A 162 -6.66 7.49 -20.87
N ASP A 163 -7.33 6.98 -21.92
CA ASP A 163 -7.56 7.71 -23.17
C ASP A 163 -8.43 8.98 -22.97
N THR A 164 -9.43 8.92 -22.09
CA THR A 164 -10.29 10.07 -21.75
C THR A 164 -9.54 11.13 -20.95
N GLN A 165 -8.67 10.71 -20.02
CA GLN A 165 -7.80 11.62 -19.27
C GLN A 165 -6.77 12.29 -20.19
N ALA A 166 -6.07 11.53 -21.04
CA ALA A 166 -5.08 12.06 -21.97
C ALA A 166 -5.68 13.10 -22.93
N LYS A 167 -6.86 12.84 -23.51
CA LYS A 167 -7.58 13.78 -24.39
C LYS A 167 -8.09 15.06 -23.71
N ARG A 168 -8.11 15.10 -22.37
CA ARG A 168 -8.47 16.27 -21.56
C ARG A 168 -7.26 17.01 -20.98
N LEU A 169 -6.04 16.54 -21.22
CA LEU A 169 -4.84 17.32 -20.93
C LEU A 169 -4.74 18.50 -21.93
N PRO A 170 -4.38 19.72 -21.47
CA PRO A 170 -4.16 20.84 -22.38
C PRO A 170 -2.93 20.56 -23.25
N PHE A 171 -3.13 20.54 -24.56
CA PHE A 171 -2.09 20.31 -25.55
C PHE A 171 -0.96 21.34 -25.37
N LYS A 172 0.24 20.90 -24.97
CA LYS A 172 1.41 21.77 -24.88
C LYS A 172 1.92 22.04 -26.29
N ASP A 173 1.79 23.26 -26.77
CA ASP A 173 2.32 23.73 -28.05
C ASP A 173 3.86 23.79 -28.07
N THR A 174 4.52 22.63 -28.09
CA THR A 174 5.87 22.50 -28.64
C THR A 174 5.79 22.57 -30.16
N GLN A 175 6.03 23.77 -30.71
CA GLN A 175 6.03 24.02 -32.14
C GLN A 175 7.01 23.13 -32.91
N VAL A 176 6.50 22.07 -33.55
CA VAL A 176 7.20 21.33 -34.60
C VAL A 176 6.26 21.22 -35.81
N HIS A 177 6.81 21.27 -37.02
CA HIS A 177 6.04 21.50 -38.24
C HIS A 177 5.09 20.36 -38.63
N ARG A 178 4.04 20.71 -39.39
CA ARG A 178 3.11 19.77 -40.05
C ARG A 178 3.88 18.73 -40.87
N GLY A 179 3.79 17.45 -40.50
CA GLY A 179 4.25 16.35 -41.35
C GLY A 179 4.42 15.03 -40.59
N SER A 180 3.76 13.98 -41.07
CA SER A 180 3.72 12.62 -40.48
C SER A 180 2.92 12.51 -39.17
N PHE A 181 2.28 11.35 -38.99
CA PHE A 181 1.45 11.01 -37.83
C PHE A 181 2.33 10.21 -36.84
N SER A 182 2.96 10.91 -35.89
CA SER A 182 3.96 10.33 -35.00
C SER A 182 3.34 9.40 -33.95
N GLN A 183 3.31 8.10 -34.26
CA GLN A 183 2.77 7.00 -33.45
C GLN A 183 3.42 6.80 -32.06
N GLY A 184 4.39 7.66 -31.68
CA GLY A 184 5.09 7.63 -30.39
C GLY A 184 4.59 8.63 -29.33
N SER A 185 3.64 9.52 -29.63
CA SER A 185 3.16 10.53 -28.65
C SER A 185 2.41 9.89 -27.48
N TRP A 186 1.42 9.03 -27.78
CA TRP A 186 0.42 8.57 -26.81
C TRP A 186 0.98 7.89 -25.56
N ILE A 187 2.15 7.24 -25.64
CA ILE A 187 2.79 6.61 -24.47
C ILE A 187 3.23 7.70 -23.47
N GLY A 188 3.75 8.84 -23.95
CA GLY A 188 4.06 9.99 -23.11
C GLY A 188 2.81 10.69 -22.60
N ASP A 189 1.78 10.84 -23.45
CA ASP A 189 0.50 11.46 -23.07
C ASP A 189 -0.25 10.65 -22.00
N MET A 190 -0.21 9.32 -22.07
CA MET A 190 -0.73 8.40 -21.04
C MET A 190 0.13 8.43 -19.77
N GLN A 191 1.46 8.46 -19.89
CA GLN A 191 2.35 8.54 -18.73
C GLN A 191 2.27 9.92 -18.02
N GLN A 192 1.84 10.98 -18.70
CA GLN A 192 1.51 12.25 -18.04
C GLN A 192 0.08 12.27 -17.42
N ALA A 193 -0.72 11.23 -17.67
CA ALA A 193 -2.04 11.03 -17.05
C ALA A 193 -1.99 10.09 -15.83
N SER A 194 -1.06 9.14 -15.78
CA SER A 194 -0.78 8.33 -14.58
C SER A 194 -0.38 9.19 -13.38
N ASP A 195 0.46 10.20 -13.61
CA ASP A 195 0.97 11.16 -12.61
C ASP A 195 -0.12 11.97 -11.86
N LYS A 196 -1.40 11.81 -12.21
CA LYS A 196 -2.53 12.55 -11.61
C LYS A 196 -3.56 11.71 -10.86
N SER A 197 -3.67 10.43 -11.14
CA SER A 197 -4.65 9.56 -10.47
C SER A 197 -4.17 8.12 -10.51
N VAL A 198 -4.07 7.48 -9.35
CA VAL A 198 -3.76 6.05 -9.28
C VAL A 198 -4.94 5.28 -9.86
N ILE A 199 -4.70 4.37 -10.81
CA ILE A 199 -5.73 3.41 -11.23
C ILE A 199 -5.28 2.01 -10.83
N ILE A 200 -6.09 1.38 -9.98
CA ILE A 200 -5.94 -0.01 -9.56
C ILE A 200 -6.98 -0.81 -10.32
N SER A 201 -6.53 -1.83 -11.07
CA SER A 201 -7.42 -2.77 -11.76
C SER A 201 -7.36 -4.14 -11.10
N GLU A 202 -8.51 -4.70 -10.77
CA GLU A 202 -8.66 -6.11 -10.44
C GLU A 202 -8.56 -6.96 -11.73
N ILE A 203 -7.82 -8.06 -11.65
CA ILE A 203 -7.56 -9.03 -12.72
C ILE A 203 -7.53 -10.45 -12.12
N LEU A 204 -8.43 -11.31 -12.59
CA LEU A 204 -8.70 -12.63 -12.01
C LEU A 204 -7.78 -13.73 -12.58
N ASP A 205 -7.37 -13.68 -13.85
CA ASP A 205 -6.37 -14.62 -14.42
C ASP A 205 -4.94 -14.04 -14.30
N PRO A 206 -4.01 -14.70 -13.58
CA PRO A 206 -2.61 -14.26 -13.51
C PRO A 206 -1.89 -14.25 -14.87
N ARG A 207 -2.39 -14.95 -15.89
CA ARG A 207 -1.89 -14.83 -17.28
C ARG A 207 -2.17 -13.45 -17.86
N THR A 208 -3.33 -12.88 -17.58
CA THR A 208 -3.69 -11.52 -17.99
C THR A 208 -2.77 -10.49 -17.34
N LYS A 209 -2.52 -10.62 -16.03
CA LYS A 209 -1.55 -9.78 -15.30
C LYS A 209 -0.16 -9.81 -15.96
N ASN A 210 0.30 -10.98 -16.39
CA ASN A 210 1.60 -11.15 -17.06
C ASN A 210 1.67 -10.57 -18.49
N LEU A 211 0.52 -10.30 -19.13
CA LEU A 211 0.47 -9.52 -20.38
C LEU A 211 0.44 -8.02 -20.08
N LEU A 212 -0.29 -7.60 -19.05
CA LEU A 212 -0.38 -6.19 -18.64
C LEU A 212 0.93 -5.64 -18.08
N SER A 213 1.73 -6.45 -17.37
CA SER A 213 3.02 -6.03 -16.81
C SER A 213 4.08 -5.66 -17.86
N MET A 214 3.89 -6.07 -19.12
CA MET A 214 4.70 -5.64 -20.27
C MET A 214 4.27 -4.26 -20.82
N SER A 215 3.23 -3.65 -20.25
CA SER A 215 2.58 -2.44 -20.77
C SER A 215 2.45 -1.36 -19.69
N LYS A 216 2.78 -0.10 -20.04
CA LYS A 216 2.63 1.07 -19.16
C LYS A 216 1.18 1.58 -19.10
N ILE A 217 0.20 0.68 -18.99
CA ILE A 217 -1.23 0.99 -19.15
C ILE A 217 -1.95 1.03 -17.79
N SER A 218 -1.49 0.23 -16.84
CA SER A 218 -1.93 0.17 -15.44
C SER A 218 -0.77 0.48 -14.50
N ASP A 219 -0.95 1.39 -13.56
CA ASP A 219 0.03 1.64 -12.50
C ASP A 219 -0.03 0.58 -11.39
N TYR A 220 -1.20 -0.04 -11.19
CA TYR A 220 -1.34 -1.22 -10.34
C TYR A 220 -2.34 -2.24 -10.89
N VAL A 221 -2.00 -3.53 -10.76
CA VAL A 221 -2.87 -4.67 -11.06
C VAL A 221 -2.94 -5.57 -9.84
N LEU A 222 -4.13 -5.64 -9.24
CA LEU A 222 -4.44 -6.52 -8.12
C LEU A 222 -4.97 -7.85 -8.69
N SER A 223 -4.46 -8.98 -8.23
CA SER A 223 -4.90 -10.30 -8.70
C SER A 223 -4.96 -11.34 -7.59
N ASN A 224 -5.65 -12.45 -7.87
CA ASN A 224 -5.75 -13.64 -7.02
C ASN A 224 -4.41 -14.30 -6.67
N GLU A 225 -3.30 -13.82 -7.24
CA GLU A 225 -1.94 -14.15 -6.81
C GLU A 225 -1.66 -13.65 -5.38
N LEU A 226 -2.22 -12.50 -4.96
CA LEU A 226 -2.13 -12.03 -3.57
C LEU A 226 -2.79 -13.00 -2.60
N VAL A 227 -4.00 -13.48 -2.94
CA VAL A 227 -4.72 -14.51 -2.18
C VAL A 227 -3.92 -15.82 -2.16
N SER A 228 -3.29 -16.19 -3.27
CA SER A 228 -2.43 -17.38 -3.35
C SER A 228 -1.20 -17.27 -2.43
N MET A 229 -0.58 -16.09 -2.33
CA MET A 229 0.54 -15.85 -1.42
C MET A 229 0.10 -15.84 0.05
N ALA A 230 -1.00 -15.18 0.39
CA ALA A 230 -1.55 -15.20 1.76
C ALA A 230 -1.89 -16.64 2.21
N LEU A 231 -2.52 -17.44 1.33
CA LEU A 231 -2.79 -18.86 1.60
C LEU A 231 -1.52 -19.71 1.75
N ALA A 232 -0.42 -19.37 1.05
CA ALA A 232 0.86 -20.03 1.24
C ALA A 232 1.48 -19.69 2.60
N MET A 233 1.53 -18.40 2.96
CA MET A 233 2.04 -17.93 4.27
C MET A 233 1.28 -18.58 5.44
N VAL A 234 -0.06 -18.64 5.36
CA VAL A 234 -0.92 -19.25 6.40
C VAL A 234 -0.84 -20.79 6.42
N ALA A 235 -0.42 -21.42 5.32
CA ALA A 235 -0.15 -22.85 5.27
C ALA A 235 1.25 -23.23 5.80
N GLU A 236 2.17 -22.28 5.81
CA GLU A 236 3.54 -22.40 6.33
C GLU A 236 3.56 -22.17 7.85
N ASP A 237 3.04 -21.03 8.32
CA ASP A 237 2.64 -20.84 9.72
C ASP A 237 1.23 -20.23 9.82
N ARG A 238 0.35 -20.98 10.48
CA ARG A 238 -1.03 -20.56 10.75
C ARG A 238 -1.09 -19.26 11.57
N GLN A 239 -0.12 -18.96 12.43
CA GLN A 239 -0.17 -17.75 13.26
C GLN A 239 -0.01 -16.46 12.45
N ILE A 240 0.51 -16.55 11.22
CA ILE A 240 0.55 -15.43 10.27
C ILE A 240 -0.85 -15.00 9.81
N ASN A 241 -1.87 -15.85 9.95
CA ASN A 241 -3.26 -15.46 9.68
C ASN A 241 -3.70 -14.31 10.59
N ASP A 242 -3.39 -14.39 11.89
CA ASP A 242 -3.78 -13.39 12.89
C ASP A 242 -3.07 -12.04 12.62
N VAL A 243 -1.82 -12.10 12.13
CA VAL A 243 -1.04 -10.93 11.68
C VAL A 243 -1.64 -10.29 10.42
N LEU A 244 -2.06 -11.10 9.44
CA LEU A 244 -2.70 -10.60 8.22
C LEU A 244 -4.10 -10.03 8.51
N GLU A 245 -4.87 -10.64 9.41
CA GLU A 245 -6.16 -10.10 9.85
C GLU A 245 -5.99 -8.74 10.57
N GLU A 246 -4.95 -8.56 11.39
CA GLU A 246 -4.66 -7.24 12.00
C GLU A 246 -4.24 -6.20 10.94
N LEU A 247 -3.32 -6.54 10.03
CA LEU A 247 -2.82 -5.64 8.98
C LEU A 247 -3.85 -5.26 7.90
N PHE A 248 -4.98 -5.97 7.83
CA PHE A 248 -6.10 -5.67 6.92
C PHE A 248 -7.36 -5.17 7.67
N ALA A 249 -7.33 -5.05 9.00
CA ALA A 249 -8.41 -4.44 9.76
C ALA A 249 -8.38 -2.91 9.65
N GLY A 250 -9.55 -2.26 9.78
CA GLY A 250 -9.67 -0.80 9.91
C GLY A 250 -9.52 -0.28 11.35
N GLU A 251 -9.08 -1.15 12.27
CA GLU A 251 -8.72 -0.85 13.66
C GLU A 251 -7.54 -1.75 14.03
N GLY A 252 -6.35 -1.18 14.28
CA GLY A 252 -5.13 -1.96 14.56
C GLY A 252 -3.87 -1.23 14.11
N ASN A 253 -2.85 -2.01 13.76
CA ASN A 253 -1.64 -1.51 13.08
C ASN A 253 -1.78 -1.64 11.57
N GLU A 254 -1.71 -0.51 10.85
CA GLU A 254 -1.78 -0.46 9.37
C GLU A 254 -0.42 -0.13 8.76
N MET A 255 -0.14 -0.65 7.55
CA MET A 255 1.02 -0.20 6.78
C MET A 255 0.80 1.19 6.18
N HIS A 256 1.74 2.10 6.43
CA HIS A 256 1.70 3.47 5.95
C HIS A 256 2.99 3.88 5.22
N ILE A 257 2.84 4.72 4.19
CA ILE A 257 3.95 5.45 3.57
C ILE A 257 3.99 6.86 4.15
N ARG A 258 5.13 7.26 4.70
CA ARG A 258 5.32 8.51 5.46
C ARG A 258 6.46 9.33 4.89
N GLN A 259 6.29 10.66 4.81
CA GLN A 259 7.29 11.57 4.26
C GLN A 259 8.50 11.71 5.21
N ALA A 260 9.71 11.90 4.65
CA ALA A 260 10.94 11.95 5.42
C ALA A 260 11.01 13.12 6.42
N ASP A 261 10.34 14.24 6.16
CA ASP A 261 10.33 15.43 7.02
C ASP A 261 9.78 15.16 8.44
N LEU A 262 8.91 14.15 8.59
CA LEU A 262 8.39 13.67 9.87
C LEU A 262 9.47 13.08 10.80
N TYR A 263 10.57 12.58 10.22
CA TYR A 263 11.64 11.88 10.95
C TYR A 263 12.99 12.60 10.91
N LEU A 264 13.29 13.35 9.83
CA LEU A 264 14.58 13.99 9.62
C LEU A 264 14.47 15.40 9.02
N ARG A 265 15.59 16.13 9.05
CA ARG A 265 15.72 17.46 8.44
C ARG A 265 16.78 17.38 7.35
N GLU A 266 16.58 18.16 6.29
CA GLU A 266 17.46 18.17 5.11
C GLU A 266 18.94 18.36 5.49
N GLY A 267 19.82 17.66 4.78
CA GLY A 267 21.27 17.73 4.99
C GLY A 267 21.80 16.96 6.21
N LYS A 268 20.95 16.31 7.02
CA LYS A 268 21.43 15.36 8.04
C LYS A 268 21.73 13.99 7.44
N GLU A 269 22.86 13.42 7.85
CA GLU A 269 23.20 12.02 7.59
C GLU A 269 22.83 11.17 8.80
N LEU A 270 22.08 10.09 8.58
CA LEU A 270 21.46 9.25 9.60
C LEU A 270 21.44 7.79 9.15
N SER A 271 21.54 6.87 10.11
CA SER A 271 21.35 5.44 9.84
C SER A 271 19.86 5.07 9.82
N PHE A 272 19.55 3.86 9.36
CA PHE A 272 18.18 3.34 9.38
C PHE A 272 17.67 3.20 10.82
N TYR A 273 18.51 2.68 11.74
CA TYR A 273 18.17 2.63 13.17
C TYR A 273 17.93 4.02 13.80
N GLU A 274 18.67 5.06 13.40
CA GLU A 274 18.43 6.43 13.87
C GLU A 274 17.10 7.04 13.38
N ILE A 275 16.46 6.41 12.39
CA ILE A 275 15.14 6.79 11.85
C ILE A 275 14.05 5.90 12.46
N LEU A 276 14.26 4.58 12.53
CA LEU A 276 13.39 3.62 13.22
C LEU A 276 13.12 4.06 14.67
N LEU A 277 14.16 4.41 15.43
CA LEU A 277 13.99 4.92 16.79
C LEU A 277 13.12 6.19 16.83
N ARG A 278 13.26 7.12 15.88
CA ARG A 278 12.40 8.31 15.82
C ARG A 278 10.95 8.02 15.45
N ALA A 279 10.70 6.92 14.76
CA ALA A 279 9.36 6.40 14.52
C ALA A 279 8.75 5.76 15.78
N ARG A 280 9.56 5.16 16.67
CA ARG A 280 9.05 4.68 17.99
C ARG A 280 8.41 5.79 18.81
N GLN A 281 8.96 7.02 18.75
CA GLN A 281 8.35 8.22 19.35
C GLN A 281 6.93 8.55 18.84
N ARG A 282 6.52 7.93 17.74
CA ARG A 282 5.25 8.11 17.00
C ARG A 282 4.36 6.87 17.10
N ARG A 283 4.79 5.82 17.83
CA ARG A 283 4.28 4.44 17.77
C ARG A 283 4.29 3.85 16.36
N GLU A 284 5.35 4.11 15.60
CA GLU A 284 5.56 3.59 14.25
C GLU A 284 6.84 2.70 14.25
N ILE A 285 6.84 1.56 13.55
CA ILE A 285 8.02 0.73 13.26
C ILE A 285 8.40 0.95 11.81
N VAL A 286 9.60 1.47 11.54
CA VAL A 286 10.08 1.64 10.16
C VAL A 286 10.56 0.29 9.62
N ILE A 287 9.79 -0.29 8.70
CA ILE A 287 10.10 -1.56 8.03
C ILE A 287 10.87 -1.36 6.72
N GLY A 288 10.89 -0.15 6.16
CA GLY A 288 11.61 0.13 4.92
C GLY A 288 11.62 1.60 4.48
N TYR A 289 12.12 1.86 3.27
CA TYR A 289 12.13 3.18 2.65
C TYR A 289 12.01 3.10 1.12
N CYS A 290 11.60 4.18 0.48
CA CYS A 290 11.77 4.39 -0.96
C CYS A 290 12.49 5.72 -1.21
N PHE A 291 13.51 5.71 -2.06
CA PHE A 291 14.19 6.94 -2.47
C PHE A 291 13.36 7.72 -3.49
N ALA A 292 13.48 9.05 -3.48
CA ALA A 292 12.75 9.97 -4.36
C ALA A 292 12.86 9.71 -5.87
N ASN A 293 13.88 8.94 -6.30
CA ASN A 293 14.15 8.58 -7.69
C ASN A 293 14.11 7.05 -7.92
N SER A 294 13.48 6.28 -7.02
CA SER A 294 13.33 4.82 -7.12
C SER A 294 11.90 4.43 -7.46
N GLU A 295 11.74 3.46 -8.36
CA GLU A 295 10.43 2.84 -8.66
C GLU A 295 10.06 1.74 -7.64
N ARG A 296 10.96 1.41 -6.70
CA ARG A 296 10.76 0.35 -5.70
C ARG A 296 11.22 0.77 -4.31
N ALA A 297 10.42 0.42 -3.30
CA ALA A 297 10.82 0.47 -1.90
C ALA A 297 11.80 -0.67 -1.58
N VAL A 298 12.63 -0.46 -0.55
CA VAL A 298 13.47 -1.47 0.10
C VAL A 298 12.89 -1.73 1.49
N ILE A 299 12.27 -2.89 1.65
CA ILE A 299 11.84 -3.43 2.95
C ILE A 299 13.02 -4.21 3.54
N ASN A 300 13.13 -4.26 4.87
CA ASN A 300 14.24 -4.89 5.60
C ASN A 300 15.64 -4.53 5.05
N PRO A 301 16.00 -3.23 4.92
CA PRO A 301 17.25 -2.83 4.29
C PRO A 301 18.49 -3.40 5.01
N PRO A 302 19.53 -3.82 4.26
CA PRO A 302 20.80 -4.26 4.83
C PRO A 302 21.59 -3.08 5.41
N ALA A 303 22.58 -3.40 6.25
CA ALA A 303 23.50 -2.44 6.85
C ALA A 303 22.81 -1.29 7.63
N LYS A 304 21.80 -1.64 8.43
CA LYS A 304 20.90 -0.70 9.17
C LYS A 304 21.63 0.37 10.02
N SER A 305 22.87 0.10 10.44
CA SER A 305 23.74 1.01 11.20
C SER A 305 24.51 2.04 10.36
N GLU A 306 24.61 1.87 9.04
CA GLU A 306 25.35 2.81 8.18
C GLU A 306 24.59 4.13 8.00
N ARG A 307 25.27 5.25 8.30
CA ARG A 307 24.72 6.58 8.04
C ARG A 307 24.75 6.92 6.56
N ARG A 308 23.65 7.47 6.06
CA ARG A 308 23.54 8.04 4.71
C ARG A 308 22.81 9.37 4.73
N ARG A 309 23.01 10.17 3.69
CA ARG A 309 22.28 11.42 3.46
C ARG A 309 20.92 11.12 2.84
N TRP A 310 19.87 11.64 3.47
CA TRP A 310 18.49 11.49 3.02
C TRP A 310 17.96 12.79 2.40
N SER A 311 17.00 12.66 1.50
CA SER A 311 16.22 13.73 0.89
C SER A 311 14.89 13.90 1.63
N LEU A 312 14.35 15.12 1.67
CA LEU A 312 12.96 15.34 2.12
C LEU A 312 11.92 14.76 1.15
N LYS A 313 12.34 14.35 -0.06
CA LYS A 313 11.50 13.64 -1.04
C LYS A 313 11.57 12.11 -0.90
N ASP A 314 12.44 11.58 -0.04
CA ASP A 314 12.42 10.15 0.27
C ASP A 314 11.20 9.87 1.18
N VAL A 315 10.73 8.63 1.18
CA VAL A 315 9.61 8.19 2.01
C VAL A 315 9.99 6.93 2.80
N PHE A 316 9.42 6.78 3.98
CA PHE A 316 9.59 5.62 4.85
C PHE A 316 8.32 4.77 4.83
N VAL A 317 8.50 3.46 4.87
CA VAL A 317 7.41 2.49 5.03
C VAL A 317 7.38 2.09 6.50
N VAL A 318 6.22 2.26 7.14
CA VAL A 318 6.03 1.97 8.56
C VAL A 318 4.81 1.07 8.79
N CYS A 319 4.79 0.39 9.93
CA CYS A 319 3.60 -0.14 10.62
C CYS A 319 3.57 0.36 12.08
#